data_AF-M2AM01-F1
#
_entry.id   AF-M2AM01-F1
#
_cell.length_a   1.000
_cell.length_b   1.000
_cell.length_c   1.000
_cell.angle_alpha   90.00
_cell.angle_beta   90.00
_cell.angle_gamma   90.00
#
_symmetry.space_group_name_H-M   'P 1'
#
loop_
_entity.id
_entity.type
_entity.pdbx_description
1 polymer ?
#
loop_
_entity_poly.entity_id
_entity_poly.type
_entity_poly.pdbx_seq_one_letter_code
_entity_poly.pdbx_strand_id
1 'polypeptide(L)'
;MRKTTKTSKRSGQQGDDDRTKRVKARKQLRDWLTRFGKDEIKLQTEEDVKQQASHLVSLVRETHSRSSSAAHRRFKEIAAAVDDQIGLIDQSEKHMKMLFERLIRAADAEVDFKCPWDHLLMELERKPRQLTVARALWDANKDLSAEWTIPLGDFVYKVWGRDFVKTSKIRPVICKLAKFINERGVGLKIKVHDSEGVHRIDCKLT
;
A
#
# COMPACT_ATOMS: atom_id res chain seq x y z
N MET A 1 43.29 21.94 26.23
CA MET A 1 41.97 22.10 25.57
C MET A 1 41.62 20.83 24.79
N ARG A 2 40.70 20.00 25.28
CA ARG A 2 40.20 18.82 24.54
C ARG A 2 38.88 19.19 23.86
N LYS A 3 38.87 19.22 22.53
CA LYS A 3 37.64 19.23 21.72
C LYS A 3 37.29 17.78 21.39
N THR A 4 36.24 17.25 22.01
CA THR A 4 35.59 16.00 21.57
C THR A 4 34.55 16.33 20.52
N THR A 5 34.81 15.92 19.29
CA THR A 5 33.86 15.94 18.17
C THR A 5 32.90 14.76 18.32
N LYS A 6 31.60 15.04 18.54
CA LYS A 6 30.52 14.05 18.46
C LYS A 6 30.23 13.76 16.98
N THR A 7 30.78 12.68 16.45
CA THR A 7 30.46 12.20 15.09
C THR A 7 29.20 11.35 15.11
N SER A 8 28.15 11.91 14.50
CA SER A 8 27.04 11.28 13.77
C SER A 8 27.03 9.74 13.71
N LYS A 9 26.09 9.11 14.41
CA LYS A 9 25.75 7.66 14.31
C LYS A 9 24.24 7.36 14.16
N ARG A 10 23.40 8.36 13.93
CA ARG A 10 21.95 8.25 14.18
C ARG A 10 21.10 7.64 13.05
N SER A 11 21.52 7.70 11.80
CA SER A 11 20.68 7.29 10.66
C SER A 11 20.65 5.78 10.40
N GLY A 12 21.73 5.05 10.68
CA GLY A 12 21.81 3.60 10.50
C GLY A 12 21.04 2.80 11.56
N GLN A 13 21.15 3.20 12.84
CA GLN A 13 20.45 2.55 13.95
C GLN A 13 18.93 2.67 13.83
N GLN A 14 18.42 3.82 13.41
CA GLN A 14 16.97 4.05 13.28
C GLN A 14 16.33 3.18 12.19
N GLY A 15 17.06 2.91 11.09
CA GLY A 15 16.59 2.04 10.01
C GLY A 15 16.52 0.55 10.41
N ASP A 16 17.49 0.09 11.22
CA ASP A 16 17.51 -1.28 11.75
C ASP A 16 16.45 -1.50 12.83
N ASP A 17 16.20 -0.50 13.68
CA ASP A 17 15.14 -0.54 14.70
C ASP A 17 13.75 -0.61 14.06
N ASP A 18 13.47 0.21 13.03
CA ASP A 18 12.19 0.21 12.31
C ASP A 18 11.96 -1.09 11.51
N ARG A 19 13.04 -1.72 11.02
CA ARG A 19 12.96 -3.03 10.38
C ARG A 19 12.62 -4.12 11.39
N THR A 20 13.28 -4.12 12.54
CA THR A 20 13.09 -5.11 13.62
C THR A 20 11.67 -5.04 14.18
N LYS A 21 11.16 -3.83 14.42
CA LYS A 21 9.78 -3.56 14.82
C LYS A 21 8.77 -4.14 13.85
N ARG A 22 8.93 -3.88 12.54
CA ARG A 22 8.06 -4.43 11.49
C ARG A 22 8.05 -5.96 11.46
N VAL A 23 9.21 -6.60 11.60
CA VAL A 23 9.30 -8.07 11.62
C VAL A 23 8.57 -8.64 12.82
N LYS A 24 8.71 -8.00 13.99
CA LYS A 24 8.01 -8.41 15.22
C LYS A 24 6.49 -8.21 15.09
N ALA A 25 6.05 -7.06 14.59
CA ALA A 25 4.63 -6.76 14.39
C ALA A 25 3.97 -7.76 13.41
N ARG A 26 4.66 -8.10 12.31
CA ARG A 26 4.21 -9.14 11.36
C ARG A 26 4.05 -10.51 12.01
N LYS A 27 5.00 -10.89 12.87
CA LYS A 27 4.92 -12.17 13.59
C LYS A 27 3.71 -12.16 14.53
N GLN A 28 3.58 -11.13 15.36
CA GLN A 28 2.46 -10.98 16.30
C GLN A 28 1.11 -10.97 15.59
N LEU A 29 1.00 -10.33 14.42
CA LEU A 29 -0.24 -10.30 13.64
C LEU A 29 -0.63 -11.70 13.12
N ARG A 30 0.34 -12.49 12.66
CA ARG A 30 0.09 -13.89 12.23
C ARG A 30 -0.27 -14.78 13.41
N ASP A 31 0.44 -14.61 14.53
CA ASP A 31 0.16 -15.35 15.76
C ASP A 31 -1.26 -15.04 16.25
N TRP A 32 -1.66 -13.76 16.21
CA TRP A 32 -3.03 -13.35 16.56
C TRP A 32 -4.09 -14.03 15.69
N LEU A 33 -3.94 -14.00 14.35
CA LEU A 33 -4.90 -14.62 13.42
C LEU A 33 -5.05 -16.12 13.67
N THR A 34 -3.93 -16.79 13.96
CA THR A 34 -3.90 -18.23 14.24
C THR A 34 -4.64 -18.55 15.55
N ARG A 35 -4.39 -17.76 16.59
CA ARG A 35 -5.02 -17.93 17.91
C ARG A 35 -6.51 -17.58 17.88
N PHE A 36 -6.89 -16.57 17.10
CA PHE A 36 -8.29 -16.20 16.90
C PHE A 36 -9.08 -17.33 16.22
N GLY A 37 -8.57 -17.89 15.12
CA GLY A 37 -9.22 -19.02 14.43
C GLY A 37 -9.22 -20.34 15.22
N LYS A 38 -8.37 -20.48 16.24
CA LYS A 38 -8.40 -21.58 17.21
C LYS A 38 -9.28 -21.30 18.43
N ASP A 39 -10.01 -20.19 18.42
CA ASP A 39 -10.88 -19.76 19.52
C ASP A 39 -10.14 -19.54 20.87
N GLU A 40 -8.83 -19.24 20.81
CA GLU A 40 -8.00 -18.93 21.99
C GLU A 40 -8.12 -17.46 22.44
N ILE A 41 -8.65 -16.59 21.59
CA ILE A 41 -8.84 -15.15 21.88
C ILE A 41 -10.32 -14.91 22.12
N LYS A 42 -10.73 -14.86 23.39
CA LYS A 42 -12.14 -14.69 23.77
C LYS A 42 -12.56 -13.22 23.78
N LEU A 43 -13.64 -12.91 23.07
CA LEU A 43 -14.29 -11.60 23.06
C LEU A 43 -15.56 -11.63 23.91
N GLN A 44 -15.43 -11.48 25.23
CA GLN A 44 -16.56 -11.59 26.18
C GLN A 44 -17.21 -10.25 26.48
N THR A 45 -16.46 -9.16 26.36
CA THR A 45 -16.93 -7.80 26.65
C THR A 45 -16.62 -6.84 25.50
N GLU A 46 -17.31 -5.70 25.48
CA GLU A 46 -16.99 -4.63 24.53
C GLU A 46 -15.59 -4.04 24.74
N GLU A 47 -15.07 -4.12 25.97
CA GLU A 47 -13.70 -3.69 26.27
C GLU A 47 -12.67 -4.66 25.67
N ASP A 48 -12.91 -5.98 25.70
CA ASP A 48 -12.06 -6.96 25.01
C ASP A 48 -11.99 -6.65 23.51
N VAL A 49 -13.15 -6.39 22.89
CA VAL A 49 -13.23 -5.99 21.47
C VAL A 49 -12.40 -4.73 21.21
N LYS A 50 -12.51 -3.72 22.07
CA LYS A 50 -11.76 -2.47 21.93
C LYS A 50 -10.25 -2.68 22.06
N GLN A 51 -9.82 -3.51 23.02
CA GLN A 51 -8.42 -3.84 23.22
C GLN A 51 -7.85 -4.62 22.04
N GLN A 52 -8.54 -5.66 21.57
CA GLN A 52 -8.10 -6.45 20.42
C GLN A 52 -8.07 -5.61 19.14
N ALA A 53 -9.10 -4.80 18.88
CA ALA A 53 -9.12 -3.89 17.75
C ALA A 53 -7.94 -2.90 17.79
N SER A 54 -7.69 -2.27 18.95
CA SER A 54 -6.57 -1.32 19.11
C SER A 54 -5.21 -2.00 18.90
N HIS A 55 -5.05 -3.22 19.41
CA HIS A 55 -3.84 -4.01 19.22
C HIS A 55 -3.61 -4.34 17.74
N LEU A 56 -4.62 -4.85 17.04
CA LEU A 56 -4.55 -5.12 15.61
C LEU A 56 -4.25 -3.87 14.79
N VAL A 57 -4.90 -2.74 15.11
CA VAL A 57 -4.62 -1.45 14.48
C VAL A 57 -3.16 -1.05 14.63
N SER A 58 -2.60 -1.17 15.83
CA SER A 58 -1.19 -0.91 16.06
C SER A 58 -0.29 -1.82 15.22
N LEU A 59 -0.56 -3.13 15.22
CA LEU A 59 0.26 -4.11 14.49
C LEU A 59 0.24 -3.90 12.98
N VAL A 60 -0.93 -3.61 12.41
CA VAL A 60 -1.09 -3.36 10.97
C VAL A 60 -0.38 -2.07 10.59
N ARG A 61 -0.58 -0.98 11.34
CA ARG A 61 0.11 0.30 11.10
C ARG A 61 1.61 0.18 11.26
N GLU A 62 2.10 -0.57 12.24
CA GLU A 62 3.53 -0.77 12.42
C GLU A 62 4.11 -1.58 11.25
N THR A 63 3.43 -2.67 10.86
CA THR A 63 3.79 -3.53 9.72
C THR A 63 3.84 -2.76 8.39
N HIS A 64 2.88 -1.87 8.19
CA HIS A 64 2.67 -1.10 6.96
C HIS A 64 2.91 0.40 7.16
N SER A 65 3.81 0.76 8.07
CA SER A 65 4.11 2.15 8.48
C SER A 65 4.53 3.08 7.33
N ARG A 66 4.88 2.52 6.17
CA ARG A 66 5.28 3.26 4.97
C ARG A 66 4.21 3.26 3.87
N SER A 67 3.07 2.63 4.09
CA SER A 67 2.01 2.45 3.10
C SER A 67 0.67 2.30 3.81
N SER A 68 -0.03 3.43 3.95
CA SER A 68 -1.38 3.49 4.52
C SER A 68 -2.37 2.65 3.71
N SER A 69 -2.14 2.49 2.40
CA SER A 69 -2.92 1.60 1.55
C SER A 69 -2.70 0.11 1.77
N ALA A 70 -1.47 -0.32 2.05
CA ALA A 70 -1.20 -1.69 2.46
C ALA A 70 -1.78 -1.93 3.86
N ALA A 71 -1.78 -0.92 4.74
CA ALA A 71 -2.54 -0.97 5.99
C ALA A 71 -4.05 -1.11 5.74
N HIS A 72 -4.64 -0.29 4.85
CA HIS A 72 -6.05 -0.35 4.45
C HIS A 72 -6.46 -1.74 3.96
N ARG A 73 -5.73 -2.29 2.97
CA ARG A 73 -6.01 -3.63 2.45
C ARG A 73 -5.85 -4.68 3.55
N ARG A 74 -4.81 -4.56 4.37
CA ARG A 74 -4.58 -5.51 5.46
C ARG A 74 -5.69 -5.46 6.51
N PHE A 75 -6.22 -4.28 6.83
CA PHE A 75 -7.39 -4.15 7.68
C PHE A 75 -8.61 -4.86 7.11
N LYS A 76 -8.89 -4.69 5.81
CA LYS A 76 -9.99 -5.39 5.13
C LYS A 76 -9.81 -6.91 5.09
N GLU A 77 -8.58 -7.39 4.86
CA GLU A 77 -8.26 -8.82 4.90
C GLU A 77 -8.50 -9.42 6.29
N ILE A 78 -8.08 -8.73 7.35
CA ILE A 78 -8.31 -9.20 8.72
C ILE A 78 -9.79 -9.13 9.07
N ALA A 79 -10.49 -8.07 8.65
CA ALA A 79 -11.93 -7.96 8.85
C ALA A 79 -12.67 -9.13 8.18
N ALA A 80 -12.36 -9.43 6.91
CA ALA A 80 -12.92 -10.58 6.20
C ALA A 80 -12.61 -11.90 6.94
N ALA A 81 -11.38 -12.10 7.41
CA ALA A 81 -11.04 -13.28 8.20
C ALA A 81 -11.80 -13.38 9.53
N VAL A 82 -12.16 -12.25 10.16
CA VAL A 82 -13.03 -12.24 11.35
C VAL A 82 -14.47 -12.59 10.97
N ASP A 83 -14.98 -12.02 9.88
CA ASP A 83 -16.32 -12.28 9.36
C ASP A 83 -16.51 -13.76 8.98
N ASP A 84 -15.54 -14.36 8.31
CA ASP A 84 -15.52 -15.78 7.94
C ASP A 84 -15.58 -16.72 9.16
N GLN A 85 -15.14 -16.27 10.34
CA GLN A 85 -15.21 -17.06 11.57
C GLN A 85 -16.55 -16.91 12.31
N ILE A 86 -17.40 -15.96 11.91
CA ILE A 86 -18.70 -15.76 12.52
C ILE A 86 -19.57 -17.01 12.29
N GLY A 87 -20.02 -17.61 13.39
CA GLY A 87 -20.79 -18.86 13.35
C GLY A 87 -19.94 -20.14 13.24
N LEU A 88 -18.61 -20.02 13.07
CA LEU A 88 -17.69 -21.17 13.08
C LEU A 88 -17.02 -21.39 14.44
N ILE A 89 -16.77 -20.31 15.20
CA ILE A 89 -16.15 -20.36 16.52
C ILE A 89 -17.16 -20.03 17.62
N ASP A 90 -16.99 -20.63 18.81
CA ASP A 90 -17.87 -20.45 19.97
C ASP A 90 -17.61 -19.09 20.66
N GLN A 91 -18.05 -18.03 19.98
CA GLN A 91 -17.95 -16.64 20.42
C GLN A 91 -19.23 -15.87 20.17
N SER A 92 -19.39 -14.78 20.92
CA SER A 92 -20.49 -13.85 20.71
C SER A 92 -20.41 -13.22 19.31
N GLU A 93 -21.39 -13.54 18.47
CA GLU A 93 -21.56 -12.93 17.15
C GLU A 93 -21.60 -11.40 17.22
N LYS A 94 -22.25 -10.84 18.26
CA LYS A 94 -22.28 -9.39 18.51
C LYS A 94 -20.86 -8.83 18.61
N HIS A 95 -20.00 -9.44 19.43
CA HIS A 95 -18.63 -8.95 19.66
C HIS A 95 -17.74 -9.14 18.44
N MET A 96 -17.90 -10.23 17.69
CA MET A 96 -17.19 -10.44 16.43
C MET A 96 -17.57 -9.40 15.37
N LYS A 97 -18.86 -9.09 15.21
CA LYS A 97 -19.34 -8.01 14.34
C LYS A 97 -18.81 -6.65 14.76
N MET A 98 -18.76 -6.36 16.07
CA MET A 98 -18.14 -5.13 16.56
C MET A 98 -16.64 -5.04 16.26
N LEU A 99 -15.91 -6.16 16.33
CA LEU A 99 -14.50 -6.21 15.95
C LEU A 99 -14.33 -5.96 14.45
N PHE A 100 -15.13 -6.64 13.62
CA PHE A 100 -15.19 -6.44 12.17
C PHE A 100 -15.40 -4.95 11.83
N GLU A 101 -16.45 -4.33 12.38
CA GLU A 101 -16.78 -2.93 12.08
C GLU A 101 -15.66 -1.96 12.48
N ARG A 102 -14.99 -2.22 13.62
CA ARG A 102 -13.85 -1.41 14.06
C ARG A 102 -12.67 -1.53 13.10
N LEU A 103 -12.40 -2.72 12.56
CA LEU A 103 -11.36 -2.93 11.56
C LEU A 103 -11.71 -2.27 10.22
N ILE A 104 -12.97 -2.30 9.80
CA ILE A 104 -13.43 -1.55 8.62
C ILE A 104 -13.26 -0.05 8.81
N ARG A 105 -13.70 0.50 9.96
CA ARG A 105 -13.49 1.94 10.26
C ARG A 105 -12.00 2.31 10.30
N ALA A 106 -11.15 1.43 10.83
CA ALA A 106 -9.71 1.64 10.79
C ALA A 106 -9.18 1.64 9.36
N ALA A 107 -9.65 0.72 8.50
CA ALA A 107 -9.33 0.73 7.08
C ALA A 107 -9.73 2.05 6.42
N ASP A 108 -10.95 2.52 6.67
CA ASP A 108 -11.47 3.76 6.07
C ASP A 108 -10.68 5.00 6.55
N ALA A 109 -10.13 4.97 7.76
CA ALA A 109 -9.24 6.01 8.26
C ALA A 109 -7.83 6.00 7.63
N GLU A 110 -7.42 4.91 6.97
CA GLU A 110 -6.18 4.84 6.19
C GLU A 110 -6.33 5.41 4.76
N VAL A 111 -7.51 5.93 4.41
CA VAL A 111 -7.83 6.40 3.06
C VAL A 111 -7.40 7.86 2.87
N ASP A 112 -6.09 8.08 2.75
CA ASP A 112 -5.54 9.33 2.18
C ASP A 112 -4.59 9.10 0.99
N PHE A 113 -4.44 7.87 0.49
CA PHE A 113 -3.75 7.61 -0.78
C PHE A 113 -4.74 7.30 -1.91
N LYS A 114 -5.58 8.29 -2.25
CA LYS A 114 -6.20 8.33 -3.60
C LYS A 114 -5.08 8.54 -4.63
N CYS A 115 -5.36 8.22 -5.90
CA CYS A 115 -4.44 8.54 -6.98
C CYS A 115 -4.04 10.03 -6.86
N PRO A 116 -2.75 10.38 -6.71
CA PRO A 116 -2.35 11.76 -6.45
C PRO A 116 -2.75 12.73 -7.56
N TRP A 117 -3.01 12.19 -8.77
CA TRP A 117 -3.47 12.92 -9.93
C TRP A 117 -4.91 12.56 -10.35
N ASP A 118 -5.73 11.98 -9.46
CA ASP A 118 -7.12 11.60 -9.77
C ASP A 118 -7.94 12.80 -10.29
N HIS A 119 -7.80 13.93 -9.60
CA HIS A 119 -8.43 15.20 -9.94
C HIS A 119 -8.01 15.73 -11.33
N LEU A 120 -6.90 15.25 -11.89
CA LEU A 120 -6.38 15.63 -13.21
C LEU A 120 -6.90 14.74 -14.34
N LEU A 121 -7.55 13.61 -14.03
CA LEU A 121 -8.01 12.66 -15.04
C LEU A 121 -9.09 13.25 -15.96
N MET A 122 -9.95 14.14 -15.43
CA MET A 122 -10.97 14.82 -16.24
C MET A 122 -10.36 15.65 -17.37
N GLU A 123 -9.22 16.32 -17.12
CA GLU A 123 -8.50 17.08 -18.15
C GLU A 123 -7.91 16.18 -19.26
N LEU A 124 -7.75 14.89 -18.99
CA LEU A 124 -7.22 13.91 -19.93
C LEU A 124 -8.31 13.18 -20.74
N GLU A 125 -9.59 13.40 -20.47
CA GLU A 125 -10.70 12.72 -21.18
C GLU A 125 -10.65 12.89 -22.69
N ARG A 126 -10.25 14.08 -23.16
CA ARG A 126 -10.08 14.37 -24.60
C ARG A 126 -8.79 13.79 -25.19
N LYS A 127 -7.94 13.16 -24.38
CA LYS A 127 -6.65 12.55 -24.75
C LYS A 127 -6.65 11.08 -24.31
N PRO A 128 -7.44 10.21 -24.97
CA PRO A 128 -7.76 8.87 -24.48
C PRO A 128 -6.51 8.04 -24.16
N ARG A 129 -5.46 8.10 -24.98
CA ARG A 129 -4.21 7.39 -24.70
C ARG A 129 -3.47 7.90 -23.46
N GLN A 130 -3.47 9.20 -23.20
CA GLN A 130 -2.85 9.75 -21.98
C GLN A 130 -3.65 9.36 -20.74
N LEU A 131 -4.99 9.36 -20.83
CA LEU A 131 -5.87 8.87 -19.78
C LEU A 131 -5.62 7.39 -19.48
N THR A 132 -5.53 6.54 -20.52
CA THR A 132 -5.22 5.11 -20.35
C THR A 132 -3.85 4.91 -19.70
N VAL A 133 -2.83 5.67 -20.09
CA VAL A 133 -1.51 5.60 -19.44
C VAL A 133 -1.61 6.00 -17.97
N ALA A 134 -2.28 7.11 -17.65
CA ALA A 134 -2.40 7.58 -16.27
C ALA A 134 -3.07 6.54 -15.36
N ARG A 135 -4.14 5.90 -15.85
CA ARG A 135 -4.81 4.80 -15.16
C ARG A 135 -3.93 3.56 -15.06
N ALA A 136 -3.32 3.13 -16.17
CA ALA A 136 -2.46 1.95 -16.19
C ALA A 136 -1.28 2.05 -15.22
N LEU A 137 -0.65 3.23 -15.11
CA LEU A 137 0.44 3.47 -14.18
C LEU A 137 -0.02 3.35 -12.72
N TRP A 138 -1.16 3.96 -12.37
CA TRP A 138 -1.65 3.95 -11.00
C TRP A 138 -2.27 2.62 -10.59
N ASP A 139 -3.04 1.98 -11.47
CA ASP A 139 -3.65 0.67 -11.21
C ASP A 139 -2.61 -0.42 -10.93
N ALA A 140 -1.42 -0.29 -11.53
CA ALA A 140 -0.31 -1.19 -11.27
C ALA A 140 0.35 -0.97 -9.90
N ASN A 141 0.14 0.21 -9.29
CA ASN A 141 0.56 0.48 -7.92
C ASN A 141 -0.40 -0.17 -6.92
N LYS A 142 -0.55 -1.50 -6.96
CA LYS A 142 -1.45 -2.24 -6.06
C LYS A 142 -1.19 -1.88 -4.60
N ASP A 143 0.06 -1.57 -4.27
CA ASP A 143 0.51 -1.20 -2.93
C ASP A 143 0.38 0.27 -2.55
N LEU A 144 -0.23 1.10 -3.40
CA LEU A 144 -0.26 2.58 -3.34
C LEU A 144 1.03 3.15 -2.72
N SER A 145 2.17 2.60 -3.12
CA SER A 145 3.49 2.93 -2.61
C SER A 145 3.96 4.24 -3.23
N ALA A 146 4.79 4.99 -2.52
CA ALA A 146 5.47 6.15 -3.09
C ALA A 146 6.41 5.74 -4.24
N GLU A 147 6.90 4.50 -4.26
CA GLU A 147 7.71 3.92 -5.33
C GLU A 147 7.13 2.59 -5.75
N TRP A 148 6.88 2.40 -7.05
CA TRP A 148 6.36 1.15 -7.58
C TRP A 148 6.91 0.85 -8.97
N THR A 149 6.84 -0.42 -9.34
CA THR A 149 7.38 -0.95 -10.57
C THR A 149 6.30 -1.71 -11.33
N ILE A 150 6.34 -1.62 -12.65
CA ILE A 150 5.36 -2.22 -13.55
C ILE A 150 6.12 -3.03 -14.61
N PRO A 151 5.81 -4.32 -14.82
CA PRO A 151 6.34 -5.06 -15.96
C PRO A 151 5.99 -4.36 -17.27
N LEU A 152 6.97 -4.19 -18.16
CA LEU A 152 6.76 -3.41 -19.39
C LEU A 152 5.71 -4.07 -20.31
N GLY A 153 5.69 -5.40 -20.37
CA GLY A 153 4.69 -6.18 -21.12
C GLY A 153 3.26 -5.90 -20.66
N ASP A 154 3.01 -6.01 -19.36
CA ASP A 154 1.69 -5.73 -18.75
C ASP A 154 1.22 -4.31 -19.05
N PHE A 155 2.13 -3.33 -18.94
CA PHE A 155 1.82 -1.94 -19.26
C PHE A 155 1.48 -1.76 -20.75
N VAL A 156 2.27 -2.39 -21.64
CA VAL A 156 2.06 -2.29 -23.09
C VAL A 156 0.73 -2.92 -23.49
N TYR A 157 0.42 -4.11 -22.96
CA TYR A 157 -0.85 -4.77 -23.20
C TYR A 157 -2.01 -3.89 -22.73
N LYS A 158 -1.91 -3.31 -21.53
CA LYS A 158 -2.98 -2.47 -20.96
C LYS A 158 -3.22 -1.16 -21.73
N VAL A 159 -2.17 -0.54 -22.27
CA VAL A 159 -2.26 0.76 -22.96
C VAL A 159 -2.49 0.65 -24.46
N TRP A 160 -1.92 -0.36 -25.12
CA TRP A 160 -1.97 -0.53 -26.58
C TRP A 160 -2.73 -1.76 -27.04
N GLY A 161 -3.08 -2.71 -26.16
CA GLY A 161 -3.75 -3.96 -26.54
C GLY A 161 -2.89 -4.85 -27.44
N ARG A 162 -1.57 -4.85 -27.23
CA ARG A 162 -0.58 -5.58 -28.04
C ARG A 162 0.47 -6.19 -27.13
N ASP A 163 1.12 -7.25 -27.59
CA ASP A 163 2.19 -7.91 -26.83
C ASP A 163 3.51 -7.13 -26.86
N PHE A 164 3.71 -6.32 -27.91
CA PHE A 164 4.94 -5.57 -28.08
C PHE A 164 4.73 -4.19 -28.69
N VAL A 165 5.38 -3.20 -28.09
CA VAL A 165 5.51 -1.82 -28.59
C VAL A 165 6.94 -1.38 -28.32
N LYS A 166 7.61 -0.83 -29.35
CA LYS A 166 8.98 -0.33 -29.21
C LYS A 166 9.05 0.77 -28.14
N THR A 167 10.06 0.71 -27.28
CA THR A 167 10.30 1.67 -26.20
C THR A 167 10.44 3.11 -26.69
N SER A 168 10.91 3.34 -27.92
CA SER A 168 10.94 4.65 -28.57
C SER A 168 9.55 5.28 -28.78
N LYS A 169 8.48 4.46 -28.84
CA LYS A 169 7.08 4.92 -28.87
C LYS A 169 6.48 5.08 -27.48
N ILE A 170 6.96 4.29 -26.50
CA ILE A 170 6.47 4.33 -25.12
C ILE A 170 6.98 5.57 -24.40
N ARG A 171 8.29 5.84 -24.45
CA ARG A 171 8.95 6.93 -23.71
C ARG A 171 8.31 8.29 -23.94
N PRO A 172 8.01 8.74 -25.18
CA PRO A 172 7.39 10.05 -25.40
C PRO A 172 6.01 10.19 -24.74
N VAL A 173 5.20 9.14 -24.74
CA VAL A 173 3.86 9.16 -24.14
C VAL A 173 3.95 9.28 -22.62
N ILE A 174 4.87 8.55 -22.01
CA ILE A 174 5.15 8.60 -20.57
C ILE A 174 5.73 9.95 -20.16
N CYS A 175 6.73 10.47 -20.89
CA CYS A 175 7.31 11.78 -20.61
C CYS A 175 6.26 12.90 -20.71
N LYS A 176 5.36 12.82 -21.71
CA LYS A 176 4.28 13.80 -21.87
C LYS A 176 3.31 13.77 -20.69
N LEU A 177 2.96 12.58 -20.20
CA LEU A 177 2.10 12.44 -19.03
C LEU A 177 2.80 12.96 -17.76
N ALA A 178 4.04 12.53 -17.51
CA ALA A 178 4.81 12.96 -16.36
C ALA A 178 4.94 14.49 -16.35
N LYS A 179 5.24 15.11 -17.50
CA LYS A 179 5.29 16.57 -17.63
C LYS A 179 3.93 17.20 -17.26
N PHE A 180 2.83 16.73 -17.84
CA PHE A 180 1.48 17.23 -17.56
C PHE A 180 1.15 17.17 -16.06
N ILE A 181 1.44 16.05 -15.40
CA ILE A 181 1.17 15.82 -13.97
C ILE A 181 2.06 16.71 -13.09
N ASN A 182 3.36 16.81 -13.38
CA ASN A 182 4.30 17.65 -12.63
C ASN A 182 4.00 19.14 -12.76
N GLU A 183 3.59 19.60 -13.94
CA GLU A 183 3.17 21.01 -14.16
C GLU A 183 1.94 21.39 -13.30
N ARG A 184 1.20 20.41 -12.81
CA ARG A 184 0.03 20.57 -11.92
C ARG A 184 0.36 20.33 -10.45
N GLY A 185 1.65 20.27 -10.10
CA GLY A 185 2.11 20.20 -8.71
C GLY A 185 2.23 18.79 -8.13
N VAL A 186 2.03 17.74 -8.93
CA VAL A 186 2.18 16.35 -8.47
C VAL A 186 3.54 15.83 -8.89
N GLY A 187 4.44 15.63 -7.92
CA GLY A 187 5.83 15.19 -8.14
C GLY A 187 5.94 13.75 -8.62
N LEU A 188 5.74 13.48 -9.91
CA LEU A 188 5.81 12.15 -10.50
C LEU A 188 7.08 11.97 -11.35
N LYS A 189 7.95 11.06 -10.93
CA LYS A 189 9.12 10.61 -11.70
C LYS A 189 8.85 9.23 -12.29
N ILE A 190 9.12 9.07 -13.59
CA ILE A 190 8.94 7.79 -14.29
C ILE A 190 10.21 7.46 -15.08
N LYS A 191 10.69 6.22 -14.96
CA LYS A 191 11.82 5.68 -15.73
C LYS A 191 11.39 4.43 -16.48
N VAL A 192 11.73 4.35 -17.77
CA VAL A 192 11.42 3.19 -18.62
C VAL A 192 12.71 2.42 -18.87
N HIS A 193 12.76 1.20 -18.34
CA HIS A 193 13.88 0.28 -18.46
C HIS A 193 13.57 -0.77 -19.51
N ASP A 194 14.44 -0.87 -20.51
CA ASP A 194 14.35 -1.83 -21.61
C ASP A 194 15.79 -2.20 -22.01
N SER A 195 16.37 -3.08 -21.19
CA SER A 195 17.72 -3.64 -21.36
C SER A 195 17.64 -5.14 -21.12
N GLU A 196 18.67 -5.89 -21.56
CA GLU A 196 18.71 -7.35 -21.40
C GLU A 196 18.38 -7.77 -19.95
N GLY A 197 17.33 -8.59 -19.81
CA GLY A 197 16.84 -9.08 -18.50
C GLY A 197 16.07 -8.07 -17.65
N VAL A 198 15.90 -6.81 -18.09
CA VAL A 198 15.19 -5.75 -17.33
C VAL A 198 14.22 -5.00 -18.25
N HIS A 199 12.94 -5.41 -18.21
CA HIS A 199 11.85 -4.79 -18.98
C HIS A 199 10.75 -4.30 -18.05
N ARG A 200 10.85 -3.05 -17.59
CA ARG A 200 9.92 -2.49 -16.60
C ARG A 200 9.82 -0.96 -16.62
N ILE A 201 8.81 -0.44 -15.95
CA ILE A 201 8.62 0.99 -15.69
C ILE A 201 8.70 1.21 -14.18
N ASP A 202 9.62 2.05 -13.74
CA ASP A 202 9.78 2.44 -12.35
C ASP A 202 9.16 3.83 -12.15
N CYS A 203 8.23 3.93 -11.19
CA CYS A 203 7.50 5.16 -10.86
C CYS A 203 7.82 5.58 -9.42
N LYS A 204 7.90 6.90 -9.20
CA LYS A 204 8.15 7.49 -7.88
C LYS A 204 7.39 8.80 -7.70
N LEU A 205 6.67 8.90 -6.58
CA LEU A 205 6.13 10.15 -6.06
C LEU A 205 7.19 10.86 -5.20
N THR A 206 7.33 12.17 -5.36
CA THR A 206 8.30 13.02 -4.65
C THR A 206 7.62 14.17 -3.95
#